data_AF-A0A2T4TNK9-F1
#
_entry.id   AF-A0A2T4TNK9-F1
#
_cell.length_a   1.000
_cell.length_b   1.000
_cell.length_c   1.000
_cell.angle_alpha   90.00
_cell.angle_beta   90.00
_cell.angle_gamma   90.00
#
_symmetry.space_group_name_H-M   'P 1'
#
loop_
_entity.id
_entity.type
_entity.pdbx_description
1 polymer ?
#
loop_
_entity_poly.entity_id
_entity_poly.type
_entity_poly.pdbx_seq_one_letter_code
_entity_poly.pdbx_strand_id
1 'polypeptide(L)'
;MRVKRVIITGLFAMFLAAAANAQTPVADRVRAAIKRLPTSIKVVAKYTDNARHCLYYILDHRLYCLDVIRNKNEEVDFPESYLKILDCYLIHKSKLLFVSIDRGSLSKTYAVDGQKLYMINPLTRRIKEIGSGYSIEKGTLKGNECFCVRKAHKCLNPNAVIEKQQWIAREHFYGADGSVLYAGKEFKIRIAPK
;
A
#
# COMPACT_ATOMS: atom_id res chain seq x y z
N MET A 1 27.67 -48.88 32.73
CA MET A 1 27.58 -47.40 32.70
C MET A 1 27.09 -46.88 31.32
N ARG A 2 25.99 -47.41 30.76
CA ARG A 2 25.49 -47.05 29.41
C ARG A 2 24.00 -46.67 29.32
N VAL A 3 23.25 -46.76 30.43
CA VAL A 3 21.78 -46.54 30.41
C VAL A 3 21.40 -45.08 30.72
N LYS A 4 22.27 -44.31 31.37
CA LYS A 4 21.96 -42.92 31.78
C LYS A 4 22.13 -41.85 30.69
N ARG A 5 22.81 -42.14 29.57
CA ARG A 5 23.06 -41.14 28.50
C ARG A 5 21.95 -41.09 27.44
N VAL A 6 21.21 -42.18 27.22
CA VAL A 6 20.19 -42.26 26.16
C VAL A 6 18.90 -41.51 26.54
N ILE A 7 18.54 -41.50 27.83
CA ILE A 7 17.32 -40.84 28.31
C ILE A 7 17.45 -39.30 28.20
N ILE A 8 18.65 -38.75 28.41
CA ILE A 8 18.89 -37.30 28.37
C ILE A 8 18.87 -36.76 26.92
N THR A 9 19.28 -37.56 25.93
CA THR A 9 19.24 -37.15 24.52
C THR A 9 17.84 -37.24 23.92
N GLY A 10 17.02 -38.21 24.35
CA GLY A 10 15.62 -38.33 23.91
C GLY A 10 14.72 -37.20 24.42
N LEU A 11 14.91 -36.75 25.66
CA LEU A 11 14.12 -35.66 26.24
C LEU A 11 14.41 -34.29 25.59
N PHE A 12 15.66 -34.07 25.15
CA PHE A 12 16.07 -32.80 24.52
C PHE A 12 15.57 -32.70 23.06
N ALA A 13 15.44 -33.83 22.35
CA ALA A 13 14.89 -33.86 21.00
C ALA A 13 13.36 -33.63 20.96
N MET A 14 12.62 -34.01 22.02
CA MET A 14 11.17 -33.72 22.12
C MET A 14 10.87 -32.24 22.40
N PHE A 15 11.75 -31.51 23.10
CA PHE A 15 11.58 -30.07 23.33
C PHE A 15 11.83 -29.23 22.07
N LEU A 16 12.61 -29.73 21.10
CA LEU A 16 12.89 -29.05 19.84
C LEU A 16 11.82 -29.25 18.76
N ALA A 17 10.89 -30.20 18.95
CA ALA A 17 9.82 -30.50 18.01
C ALA A 17 8.52 -29.71 18.26
N ALA A 18 8.42 -28.95 19.35
CA ALA A 18 7.21 -28.22 19.75
C ALA A 18 7.17 -26.75 19.29
N ALA A 19 8.02 -26.33 18.35
CA ALA A 19 7.74 -25.13 17.56
C ALA A 19 6.74 -25.45 16.44
N ALA A 20 5.65 -26.16 16.78
CA ALA A 20 4.47 -26.12 15.94
C ALA A 20 4.05 -24.65 15.90
N ASN A 21 4.03 -24.06 14.70
CA ASN A 21 3.54 -22.70 14.47
C ASN A 21 2.10 -22.61 14.99
N ALA A 22 1.93 -22.31 16.28
CA ALA A 22 0.63 -22.09 16.89
C ALA A 22 0.06 -20.85 16.20
N GLN A 23 -0.90 -21.08 15.31
CA GLN A 23 -1.60 -20.00 14.63
C GLN A 23 -2.38 -19.23 15.68
N THR A 24 -2.22 -17.91 15.69
CA THR A 24 -2.97 -17.08 16.64
C THR A 24 -4.46 -17.17 16.30
N PRO A 25 -5.37 -17.07 17.28
CA PRO A 25 -6.82 -17.01 17.01
C PRO A 25 -7.19 -15.92 16.00
N VAL A 26 -6.42 -14.82 15.96
CA VAL A 26 -6.56 -13.74 14.98
C VAL A 26 -6.19 -14.22 13.57
N ALA A 27 -5.11 -14.98 13.40
CA ALA A 27 -4.70 -15.52 12.11
C ALA A 27 -5.77 -16.46 11.52
N ASP A 28 -6.39 -17.30 12.36
CA ASP A 28 -7.49 -18.18 11.94
C ASP A 28 -8.73 -17.40 11.54
N ARG A 29 -9.10 -16.35 12.30
CA ARG A 29 -10.19 -15.45 11.94
C ARG A 29 -9.95 -14.72 10.62
N VAL A 30 -8.74 -14.21 10.39
CA VAL A 30 -8.35 -13.61 9.10
C VAL A 30 -8.46 -14.63 7.97
N ARG A 31 -7.99 -15.86 8.16
CA ARG A 31 -8.12 -16.92 7.15
C ARG A 31 -9.59 -17.25 6.86
N ALA A 32 -10.41 -17.38 7.90
CA ALA A 32 -11.85 -17.65 7.76
C ALA A 32 -12.56 -16.49 7.06
N ALA A 33 -12.21 -15.25 7.37
CA ALA A 33 -12.74 -14.06 6.71
C ALA A 33 -12.42 -14.06 5.21
N ILE A 34 -11.17 -14.35 4.83
CA ILE A 34 -10.77 -14.45 3.42
C ILE A 34 -11.58 -15.51 2.68
N LYS A 35 -11.87 -16.66 3.30
CA LYS A 35 -12.69 -17.72 2.69
C LYS A 35 -14.15 -17.30 2.41
N ARG A 36 -14.65 -16.29 3.13
CA ARG A 36 -16.02 -15.76 2.95
C ARG A 36 -16.09 -14.63 1.93
N LEU A 37 -14.94 -14.05 1.56
CA LEU A 37 -14.89 -13.02 0.54
C LEU A 37 -15.13 -13.63 -0.85
N PRO A 38 -15.86 -12.94 -1.75
CA PRO A 38 -15.91 -13.29 -3.16
C PRO A 38 -14.54 -13.63 -3.76
N THR A 39 -14.48 -14.66 -4.60
CA THR A 39 -13.24 -15.17 -5.20
C THR A 39 -12.54 -14.16 -6.13
N SER A 40 -13.28 -13.17 -6.64
CA SER A 40 -12.75 -12.09 -7.49
C SER A 40 -11.98 -11.01 -6.72
N ILE A 41 -11.95 -11.06 -5.38
CA ILE A 41 -11.36 -10.01 -4.56
C ILE A 41 -9.83 -10.12 -4.50
N LYS A 42 -9.16 -8.97 -4.64
CA LYS A 42 -7.71 -8.85 -4.43
C LYS A 42 -7.43 -8.49 -2.97
N VAL A 43 -6.99 -9.46 -2.16
CA VAL A 43 -6.48 -9.18 -0.81
C VAL A 43 -5.12 -8.49 -0.91
N VAL A 44 -4.98 -7.29 -0.32
CA VAL A 44 -3.76 -6.48 -0.44
C VAL A 44 -2.89 -6.50 0.81
N ALA A 45 -3.47 -6.69 2.00
CA ALA A 45 -2.73 -6.75 3.25
C ALA A 45 -3.42 -7.63 4.28
N LYS A 46 -2.63 -8.33 5.10
CA LYS A 46 -3.11 -9.15 6.22
C LYS A 46 -2.32 -8.79 7.48
N TYR A 47 -3.03 -8.38 8.52
CA TYR A 47 -2.46 -8.00 9.81
C TYR A 47 -3.04 -8.93 10.88
N THR A 48 -2.29 -9.98 11.22
CA THR A 48 -2.73 -11.05 12.13
C THR A 48 -2.15 -10.93 13.53
N ASP A 49 -1.40 -9.86 13.81
CA ASP A 49 -0.93 -9.56 15.16
C ASP A 49 -2.06 -9.04 16.06
N ASN A 50 -1.82 -9.14 17.36
CA ASN A 50 -2.79 -8.78 18.39
C ASN A 50 -3.23 -7.31 18.32
N ALA A 51 -2.40 -6.43 17.75
CA ALA A 51 -2.69 -4.99 17.72
C ALA A 51 -3.55 -4.59 16.52
N ARG A 52 -3.34 -5.19 15.34
CA ARG A 52 -3.93 -4.72 14.09
C ARG A 52 -5.09 -5.57 13.56
N HIS A 53 -5.14 -6.86 13.84
CA HIS A 53 -6.26 -7.81 13.62
C HIS A 53 -7.23 -7.51 12.45
N CYS A 54 -6.69 -7.20 11.28
CA CYS A 54 -7.48 -6.79 10.12
C CYS A 54 -6.86 -7.24 8.81
N LEU A 55 -7.65 -7.18 7.75
CA LEU A 55 -7.16 -7.37 6.39
C LEU A 55 -7.71 -6.25 5.49
N TYR A 56 -6.90 -5.87 4.51
CA TYR A 56 -7.30 -4.93 3.48
C TYR A 56 -7.47 -5.67 2.17
N TYR A 57 -8.48 -5.29 1.40
CA TYR A 57 -8.76 -5.91 0.12
C TYR A 57 -9.42 -4.93 -0.85
N ILE A 58 -9.31 -5.20 -2.15
CA ILE A 58 -9.94 -4.40 -3.20
C ILE A 58 -11.14 -5.16 -3.77
N LEU A 59 -12.28 -4.50 -3.80
CA LEU A 59 -13.52 -4.94 -4.46
C LEU A 59 -14.05 -3.75 -5.27
N ASP A 60 -14.38 -3.99 -6.55
CA ASP A 60 -14.94 -2.99 -7.47
C ASP A 60 -14.21 -1.64 -7.43
N HIS A 61 -12.88 -1.71 -7.55
CA HIS A 61 -11.98 -0.55 -7.54
C HIS A 61 -11.92 0.26 -6.24
N ARG A 62 -12.58 -0.19 -5.17
CA ARG A 62 -12.55 0.41 -3.82
C ARG A 62 -11.69 -0.41 -2.88
N LEU A 63 -11.06 0.27 -1.92
CA LEU A 63 -10.30 -0.39 -0.85
C LEU A 63 -11.19 -0.57 0.38
N TYR A 64 -11.27 -1.78 0.88
CA TYR A 64 -11.98 -2.11 2.10
C TYR A 64 -11.02 -2.57 3.19
N CYS A 65 -11.42 -2.34 4.44
CA CYS A 65 -10.77 -2.84 5.63
C CYS A 65 -11.78 -3.66 6.44
N LEU A 66 -11.45 -4.93 6.66
CA LEU A 66 -12.19 -5.83 7.54
C LEU A 66 -11.41 -6.05 8.84
N ASP A 67 -11.98 -5.57 9.94
CA ASP A 67 -11.55 -5.88 11.31
C ASP A 67 -12.20 -7.20 11.75
N VAL A 68 -11.38 -8.24 11.98
CA VAL A 68 -11.89 -9.60 12.24
C VAL A 68 -12.23 -9.85 13.72
N ILE A 69 -11.88 -8.93 14.62
CA ILE A 69 -12.28 -9.02 16.03
C ILE A 69 -13.64 -8.33 16.20
N ARG A 70 -13.80 -7.14 15.61
CA ARG A 70 -15.03 -6.35 15.67
C ARG A 70 -16.06 -6.75 14.62
N ASN A 71 -15.68 -7.61 13.67
CA ASN A 71 -16.50 -7.97 12.51
C ASN A 71 -17.01 -6.75 11.74
N LYS A 72 -16.15 -5.73 11.64
CA LYS A 72 -16.47 -4.44 11.01
C LYS A 72 -15.82 -4.39 9.64
N ASN A 73 -16.62 -4.24 8.59
CA ASN A 73 -16.16 -4.17 7.22
C ASN A 73 -16.54 -2.82 6.62
N GLU A 74 -15.55 -2.01 6.29
CA GLU A 74 -15.78 -0.63 5.83
C GLU A 74 -14.89 -0.30 4.64
N GLU A 75 -15.42 0.52 3.74
CA GLU A 75 -14.60 1.17 2.75
C GLU A 75 -13.61 2.12 3.44
N VAL A 76 -12.37 2.15 2.97
CA VAL A 76 -11.37 3.10 3.42
C VAL A 76 -11.71 4.48 2.86
N ASP A 77 -12.08 5.38 3.75
CA ASP A 77 -12.42 6.76 3.41
C ASP A 77 -11.17 7.60 3.18
N PHE A 78 -10.79 7.78 1.91
CA PHE A 78 -9.70 8.68 1.53
C PHE A 78 -10.18 10.13 1.57
N PRO A 79 -9.31 11.11 1.92
CA PRO A 79 -9.68 12.53 1.98
C PRO A 79 -10.26 13.12 0.68
N GLU A 80 -10.01 12.48 -0.48
CA GLU A 80 -10.57 12.90 -1.76
C GLU A 80 -11.18 11.71 -2.51
N SER A 81 -12.24 11.99 -3.27
CA SER A 81 -12.88 11.02 -4.15
C SER A 81 -11.95 10.57 -5.27
N TYR A 82 -12.12 9.31 -5.68
CA TYR A 82 -11.30 8.66 -6.70
C TYR A 82 -12.13 7.72 -7.55
N LEU A 83 -11.64 7.42 -8.75
CA LEU A 83 -12.28 6.47 -9.66
C LEU A 83 -11.89 5.03 -9.31
N LYS A 84 -10.59 4.79 -9.08
CA LYS A 84 -10.08 3.45 -8.78
C LYS A 84 -8.78 3.44 -8.00
N ILE A 85 -8.58 2.36 -7.25
CA ILE A 85 -7.26 1.98 -6.76
C ILE A 85 -6.39 1.55 -7.94
N LEU A 86 -5.21 2.14 -8.08
CA LEU A 86 -4.20 1.75 -9.07
C LEU A 86 -3.37 0.59 -8.53
N ASP A 87 -2.82 0.76 -7.32
CA ASP A 87 -2.00 -0.26 -6.70
C ASP A 87 -1.89 -0.09 -5.18
N CYS A 88 -1.42 -1.15 -4.51
CA CYS A 88 -1.17 -1.19 -3.09
C CYS A 88 0.23 -1.76 -2.81
N TYR A 89 0.97 -1.12 -1.92
CA TYR A 89 2.34 -1.49 -1.59
C TYR A 89 2.49 -1.73 -0.10
N LEU A 90 3.04 -2.89 0.26
CA LEU A 90 3.48 -3.19 1.61
C LEU A 90 4.96 -2.82 1.75
N ILE A 91 5.25 -1.98 2.73
CA ILE A 91 6.59 -1.47 3.00
C ILE A 91 6.92 -1.69 4.49
N HIS A 92 8.21 -1.72 4.82
CA HIS A 92 8.70 -1.87 6.20
C HIS A 92 8.22 -3.17 6.87
N LYS A 93 8.37 -4.31 6.18
CA LYS A 93 7.86 -5.62 6.66
C LYS A 93 6.36 -5.59 6.98
N SER A 94 5.58 -4.96 6.09
CA SER A 94 4.13 -4.80 6.27
C SER A 94 3.78 -4.03 7.54
N LYS A 95 4.50 -2.95 7.86
CA LYS A 95 4.09 -2.02 8.92
C LYS A 95 3.13 -0.95 8.41
N LEU A 96 3.39 -0.46 7.20
CA LEU A 96 2.62 0.57 6.53
C LEU A 96 2.04 0.02 5.23
N LEU A 97 0.87 0.54 4.86
CA LEU A 97 0.23 0.27 3.58
C LEU A 97 0.24 1.56 2.77
N PHE A 98 0.86 1.53 1.60
CA PHE A 98 0.76 2.62 0.64
C PHE A 98 -0.25 2.26 -0.43
N VAL A 99 -1.01 3.25 -0.88
CA VAL A 99 -2.09 3.07 -1.85
C VAL A 99 -2.00 4.19 -2.87
N SER A 100 -1.90 3.83 -4.15
CA SER A 100 -2.03 4.78 -5.24
C SER A 100 -3.46 4.75 -5.79
N ILE A 101 -4.05 5.91 -5.96
CA ILE A 101 -5.40 6.08 -6.52
C ILE A 101 -5.36 6.88 -7.81
N ASP A 102 -6.30 6.57 -8.70
CA ASP A 102 -6.58 7.32 -9.91
C ASP A 102 -7.80 8.21 -9.68
N ARG A 103 -7.64 9.51 -9.90
CA ARG A 103 -8.74 10.48 -9.86
C ARG A 103 -9.39 10.66 -11.23
N GLY A 104 -8.74 10.30 -12.33
CA GLY A 104 -9.25 10.45 -13.69
C GLY A 104 -9.98 11.77 -13.92
N SER A 105 -11.26 11.70 -14.31
CA SER A 105 -12.12 12.88 -14.55
C SER A 105 -12.44 13.72 -13.30
N LEU A 106 -12.17 13.21 -12.09
CA LEU A 106 -12.30 13.96 -10.84
C LEU A 106 -11.11 14.89 -10.58
N SER A 107 -10.03 14.77 -11.36
CA SER A 107 -8.86 15.65 -11.27
C SER A 107 -9.15 17.00 -11.96
N LYS A 108 -8.64 18.10 -11.40
CA LYS A 108 -8.76 19.42 -12.06
C LYS A 108 -7.82 19.49 -13.27
N THR A 109 -6.64 18.93 -13.12
CA THR A 109 -5.67 18.78 -14.19
C THR A 109 -4.90 17.50 -13.94
N TYR A 110 -5.16 16.47 -14.75
CA TYR A 110 -4.57 15.15 -14.54
C TYR A 110 -3.03 15.19 -14.43
N ALA A 111 -2.38 16.14 -15.13
CA ALA A 111 -0.94 16.38 -15.03
C ALA A 111 -0.42 16.79 -13.64
N VAL A 112 -1.28 17.36 -12.81
CA VAL A 112 -0.94 17.91 -11.49
C VAL A 112 -1.47 17.01 -10.38
N ASP A 113 -2.70 16.52 -10.51
CA ASP A 113 -3.43 15.79 -9.46
C ASP A 113 -4.22 14.56 -9.95
N GLY A 114 -3.86 14.00 -11.11
CA GLY A 114 -4.54 12.84 -11.70
C GLY A 114 -4.41 11.56 -10.87
N GLN A 115 -3.31 11.41 -10.15
CA GLN A 115 -3.04 10.30 -9.25
C GLN A 115 -2.58 10.83 -7.89
N LYS A 116 -2.90 10.08 -6.84
CA LYS A 116 -2.45 10.37 -5.48
C LYS A 116 -1.89 9.15 -4.78
N LEU A 117 -0.83 9.35 -4.00
CA LEU A 117 -0.23 8.36 -3.14
C LEU A 117 -0.64 8.65 -1.69
N TYR A 118 -1.29 7.69 -1.05
CA TYR A 118 -1.63 7.73 0.35
C TYR A 118 -0.84 6.69 1.13
N MET A 119 -0.52 7.03 2.37
CA MET A 119 0.03 6.11 3.37
C MET A 119 -1.01 5.89 4.45
N ILE A 120 -1.28 4.63 4.76
CA ILE A 120 -2.19 4.19 5.80
C ILE A 120 -1.37 3.54 6.90
N ASN A 121 -1.56 4.01 8.13
CA ASN A 121 -1.09 3.32 9.31
C ASN A 121 -2.16 2.32 9.78
N PRO A 122 -1.95 1.00 9.64
CA PRO A 122 -2.97 0.00 9.95
C PRO A 122 -3.28 -0.11 11.45
N LEU A 123 -2.36 0.35 12.31
CA LEU A 123 -2.57 0.36 13.76
C LEU A 123 -3.51 1.49 14.18
N THR A 124 -3.29 2.70 13.66
CA THR A 124 -4.06 3.89 14.06
C THR A 124 -5.19 4.24 13.09
N ARG A 125 -5.26 3.55 11.95
CA ARG A 125 -6.13 3.86 10.80
C ARG A 125 -5.91 5.24 10.18
N ARG A 126 -4.87 5.97 10.60
CA ARG A 126 -4.57 7.30 10.06
C ARG A 126 -4.12 7.19 8.60
N ILE A 127 -4.68 8.05 7.77
CA ILE A 127 -4.36 8.18 6.35
C ILE A 127 -3.63 9.52 6.16
N LYS A 128 -2.51 9.49 5.44
CA LYS A 128 -1.72 10.67 5.11
C LYS A 128 -1.49 10.71 3.60
N GLU A 129 -1.78 11.84 2.97
CA GLU A 129 -1.33 12.08 1.58
C GLU A 129 0.19 12.25 1.57
N ILE A 130 0.85 11.53 0.68
CA ILE A 130 2.31 11.59 0.49
C ILE A 130 2.64 12.46 -0.71
N GLY A 131 1.92 12.29 -1.81
CA GLY A 131 2.14 13.06 -3.01
C GLY A 131 1.02 12.92 -4.03
N SER A 132 1.02 13.84 -4.99
CA SER A 132 0.08 13.90 -6.11
C SER A 132 0.83 14.18 -7.41
N GLY A 133 0.32 13.64 -8.51
CA GLY A 133 0.94 13.78 -9.82
C GLY A 133 0.14 13.06 -10.90
N TYR A 134 0.78 12.70 -12.00
CA TYR A 134 0.15 11.95 -13.09
C TYR A 134 0.66 10.51 -13.22
N SER A 135 1.76 10.20 -12.55
CA SER A 135 2.39 8.88 -12.53
C SER A 135 3.01 8.64 -11.16
N ILE A 136 2.74 7.48 -10.59
CA ILE A 136 3.31 7.02 -9.32
C ILE A 136 3.92 5.65 -9.55
N GLU A 137 5.21 5.51 -9.24
CA GLU A 137 5.95 4.26 -9.37
C GLU A 137 6.69 3.94 -8.09
N LYS A 138 6.67 2.66 -7.70
CA LYS A 138 7.57 2.15 -6.66
C LYS A 138 8.93 1.86 -7.27
N GLY A 139 10.00 2.22 -6.56
CA GLY A 139 11.37 1.94 -6.98
C GLY A 139 12.34 1.87 -5.80
N THR A 140 13.62 2.02 -6.10
CA THR A 140 14.69 2.00 -5.11
C THR A 140 15.63 3.18 -5.36
N LEU A 141 15.93 3.95 -4.31
CA LEU A 141 16.90 5.05 -4.35
C LEU A 141 18.02 4.76 -3.35
N LYS A 142 19.25 4.64 -3.84
CA LYS A 142 20.45 4.30 -3.02
C LYS A 142 20.23 3.06 -2.13
N GLY A 143 19.60 2.01 -2.68
CA GLY A 143 19.34 0.76 -1.97
C GLY A 143 18.12 0.76 -1.04
N ASN A 144 17.40 1.89 -0.90
CA ASN A 144 16.21 1.99 -0.06
C ASN A 144 14.93 2.06 -0.90
N GLU A 145 13.86 1.39 -0.46
CA GLU A 145 12.54 1.48 -1.10
C GLU A 145 12.05 2.93 -1.12
N CYS A 146 11.57 3.38 -2.28
CA CYS A 146 11.05 4.72 -2.46
C CYS A 146 9.87 4.74 -3.45
N PHE A 147 9.17 5.86 -3.48
CA PHE A 147 8.18 6.16 -4.50
C PHE A 147 8.63 7.35 -5.34
N CYS A 148 8.54 7.22 -6.66
CA CYS A 148 8.69 8.31 -7.58
C CYS A 148 7.30 8.81 -8.01
N VAL A 149 6.98 10.05 -7.66
CA VAL A 149 5.77 10.74 -8.13
C VAL A 149 6.19 11.76 -9.18
N ARG A 150 5.67 11.61 -10.40
CA ARG A 150 5.89 12.58 -11.48
C ARG A 150 4.75 13.58 -11.49
N LYS A 151 5.08 14.87 -11.41
CA LYS A 151 4.10 15.96 -11.29
C LYS A 151 4.43 17.10 -12.24
N ALA A 152 3.43 17.58 -12.98
CA ALA A 152 3.54 18.83 -13.73
C ALA A 152 3.43 20.04 -12.80
N HIS A 153 4.22 21.08 -13.06
CA HIS A 153 4.16 22.33 -12.29
C HIS A 153 4.07 23.60 -13.16
N LYS A 154 4.32 23.51 -14.47
CA LYS A 154 4.18 24.64 -15.40
C LYS A 154 3.59 24.21 -16.73
N CYS A 155 2.48 24.81 -17.13
CA CYS A 155 1.96 24.68 -18.50
C CYS A 155 2.70 25.66 -19.43
N LEU A 156 3.16 25.18 -20.58
CA LEU A 156 3.89 25.99 -21.56
C LEU A 156 2.97 26.73 -22.53
N ASN A 157 1.75 26.22 -22.73
CA ASN A 157 0.75 26.73 -23.67
C ASN A 157 -0.66 26.63 -23.06
N PRO A 158 -0.96 27.38 -21.99
CA PRO A 158 -2.20 27.24 -21.22
C PRO A 158 -3.48 27.48 -22.04
N ASN A 159 -3.40 28.26 -23.12
CA ASN A 159 -4.54 28.57 -23.99
C ASN A 159 -4.87 27.46 -25.00
N ALA A 160 -4.03 26.42 -25.10
CA ALA A 160 -4.33 25.26 -25.94
C ALA A 160 -5.39 24.36 -25.27
N VAL A 161 -6.16 23.63 -26.09
CA VAL A 161 -7.03 22.54 -25.61
C VAL A 161 -6.22 21.52 -24.80
N ILE A 162 -6.83 20.92 -23.77
CA ILE A 162 -6.15 20.12 -22.73
C ILE A 162 -5.25 19.02 -23.36
N GLU A 163 -5.73 18.37 -24.42
CA GLU A 163 -5.03 17.29 -25.11
C GLU A 163 -3.74 17.74 -25.82
N LYS A 164 -3.64 19.03 -26.11
CA LYS A 164 -2.51 19.67 -26.79
C LYS A 164 -1.62 20.44 -25.81
N GLN A 165 -1.96 20.49 -24.53
CA GLN A 165 -1.15 21.17 -23.54
C GLN A 165 0.18 20.45 -23.30
N GLN A 166 1.23 21.24 -23.24
CA GLN A 166 2.59 20.84 -22.95
C GLN A 166 2.96 21.34 -21.57
N TRP A 167 3.65 20.48 -20.81
CA TRP A 167 3.95 20.75 -19.42
C TRP A 167 5.44 20.56 -19.13
N ILE A 168 5.95 21.34 -18.19
CA ILE A 168 7.18 21.01 -17.46
C ILE A 168 6.77 20.21 -16.22
N ALA A 169 7.37 19.03 -16.09
CA ALA A 169 7.20 18.13 -14.96
C ALA A 169 8.51 17.93 -14.21
N ARG A 170 8.37 17.44 -12.99
CA ARG A 170 9.46 17.06 -12.11
C ARG A 170 9.15 15.74 -11.42
N GLU A 171 10.19 14.98 -11.14
CA GLU A 171 10.12 13.79 -10.30
C GLU A 171 10.28 14.17 -8.82
N HIS A 172 9.44 13.59 -7.96
CA HIS A 172 9.49 13.75 -6.51
C HIS A 172 9.64 12.37 -5.87
N PHE A 173 10.74 12.17 -5.16
CA PHE A 173 11.05 10.90 -4.51
C PHE A 173 10.68 10.96 -3.03
N TYR A 174 9.90 9.97 -2.60
CA TYR A 174 9.45 9.81 -1.22
C TYR A 174 9.96 8.51 -0.63
N GLY A 175 10.36 8.56 0.64
CA GLY A 175 10.83 7.41 1.38
C GLY A 175 9.70 6.45 1.75
N ALA A 176 10.13 5.30 2.25
CA ALA A 176 9.28 4.24 2.79
C ALA A 176 8.39 4.68 3.99
N ASP A 177 8.68 5.82 4.60
CA ASP A 177 7.95 6.47 5.69
C ASP A 177 7.13 7.71 5.21
N GLY A 178 7.17 8.00 3.91
CA GLY A 178 6.53 9.16 3.31
C GLY A 178 7.30 10.47 3.48
N SER A 179 8.54 10.45 3.95
CA SER A 179 9.42 11.62 3.96
C SER A 179 9.84 12.01 2.53
N VAL A 180 10.09 13.30 2.29
CA VAL A 180 10.64 13.76 1.00
C VAL A 180 12.13 13.46 0.99
N LEU A 181 12.59 12.73 -0.03
CA LEU A 181 14.01 12.40 -0.19
C LEU A 181 14.71 13.36 -1.15
N TYR A 182 14.11 13.56 -2.32
CA TYR A 182 14.77 14.24 -3.44
C TYR A 182 13.74 14.72 -4.46
N ALA A 183 14.06 15.81 -5.16
CA ALA A 183 13.34 16.25 -6.34
C ALA A 183 14.29 16.21 -7.54
N GLY A 184 13.90 15.49 -8.60
CA GLY A 184 14.68 15.31 -9.82
C GLY A 184 14.76 16.56 -10.69
N LYS A 185 15.41 16.39 -11.85
CA LYS A 185 15.46 17.43 -12.88
C LYS A 185 14.09 17.61 -13.54
N GLU A 186 13.93 18.76 -14.17
CA GLU A 186 12.74 19.08 -14.94
C GLU A 186 12.81 18.47 -16.34
N PHE A 187 11.65 18.08 -16.86
CA PHE A 187 11.52 17.55 -18.21
C PHE A 187 10.16 17.92 -18.81
N LYS A 188 10.11 17.99 -20.14
CA LYS A 188 8.89 18.28 -20.89
C LYS A 188 8.04 17.02 -21.03
N ILE A 189 6.73 17.18 -20.88
CA ILE A 189 5.75 16.12 -21.12
C ILE A 189 4.55 16.63 -21.92
N ARG A 190 3.81 15.68 -22.48
CA ARG A 190 2.42 15.84 -22.91
C ARG A 190 1.62 14.74 -22.24
N ILE A 191 0.43 15.05 -21.74
CA ILE A 191 -0.45 14.05 -21.14
C ILE A 191 -1.56 13.76 -22.14
N ALA A 192 -1.68 12.49 -22.53
CA ALA A 192 -2.85 12.02 -23.24
C ALA A 192 -4.03 11.96 -22.26
N PRO A 193 -5.23 12.43 -22.65
CA PRO A 193 -6.45 12.13 -21.91
C PRO A 193 -6.58 10.62 -21.73
N LYS A 194 -7.01 10.20 -20.54
CA LYS A 194 -7.43 8.82 -20.27
C LYS A 194 -8.94 8.74 -20.22
#